data_AF-A0A969QNS5-F1
#
_entry.id   AF-A0A969QNS5-F1
#
_cell.length_a   1.000
_cell.length_b   1.000
_cell.length_c   1.000
_cell.angle_alpha   90.00
_cell.angle_beta   90.00
_cell.angle_gamma   90.00
#
_symmetry.space_group_name_H-M   'P 1'
#
loop_
_entity.id
_entity.type
_entity.pdbx_description
1 polymer ?
#
loop_
_entity_poly.entity_id
_entity_poly.type
_entity_poly.pdbx_seq_one_letter_code
_entity_poly.pdbx_strand_id
1 'polypeptide(L)'
;MNTYAYPGGYYTEEMLKLGGEFGYDHMFTVIPGKVKRSSPDLTLPRYIILGNHDSIFEMATSFREDQDPIKPGEIGVPAVVQTTPYPVTPEAGTIVHTRLPIISADLSKVENLDPASLSMKVSGFGEVPATYAAESKTISWQVNRRLRQPSYQVAIHWKDTAGKSPEAPLRWSFHVDRESTYLPDAE
;
A
#
# COMPACT_ATOMS: atom_id res chain seq x y z
N MET A 1 -14.40 -22.17 -21.39
CA MET A 1 -13.35 -21.89 -20.39
C MET A 1 -12.99 -23.20 -19.73
N ASN A 2 -11.99 -23.87 -20.27
CA ASN A 2 -11.45 -25.11 -19.74
C ASN A 2 -10.19 -24.78 -18.93
N THR A 3 -10.08 -25.32 -17.72
CA THR A 3 -8.97 -25.02 -16.83
C THR A 3 -8.26 -26.28 -16.38
N TYR A 4 -6.95 -26.17 -16.18
CA TYR A 4 -6.13 -27.26 -15.66
C TYR A 4 -5.29 -26.77 -14.48
N ALA A 5 -5.27 -27.53 -13.39
CA ALA A 5 -4.41 -27.25 -12.25
C ALA A 5 -3.24 -28.24 -12.26
N TYR A 6 -2.02 -27.75 -12.36
CA TYR A 6 -0.84 -28.61 -12.30
C TYR A 6 -0.81 -29.36 -10.97
N PRO A 7 -0.72 -30.70 -10.97
CA PRO A 7 -0.59 -31.48 -9.75
C PRO A 7 0.65 -31.06 -8.96
N GLY A 8 0.47 -30.69 -7.69
CA GLY A 8 1.53 -30.11 -6.87
C GLY A 8 2.11 -28.79 -7.40
N GLY A 9 1.54 -28.23 -8.47
CA GLY A 9 1.96 -27.01 -9.16
C GLY A 9 3.22 -27.08 -9.99
N TYR A 10 3.81 -28.26 -10.12
CA TYR A 10 4.97 -28.48 -10.96
C TYR A 10 4.52 -28.59 -12.41
N TYR A 11 5.20 -27.88 -13.31
CA TYR A 11 4.96 -27.96 -14.74
C TYR A 11 6.29 -28.00 -15.49
N THR A 12 6.25 -28.53 -16.71
CA THR A 12 7.33 -28.47 -17.69
C THR A 12 6.84 -27.73 -18.93
N GLU A 13 7.76 -27.27 -19.78
CA GLU A 13 7.39 -26.58 -21.02
C GLU A 13 6.56 -27.47 -21.97
N GLU A 14 6.77 -28.78 -21.95
CA GLU A 14 5.99 -29.73 -22.73
C GLU A 14 4.51 -29.71 -22.35
N MET A 15 4.22 -29.61 -21.05
CA MET A 15 2.85 -29.55 -20.54
C MET A 15 2.11 -28.28 -21.00
N LEU A 16 2.82 -27.17 -21.23
CA LEU A 16 2.23 -25.93 -21.75
C LEU A 16 1.66 -26.14 -23.16
N LYS A 17 2.42 -26.84 -24.01
CA LYS A 17 2.03 -27.14 -25.39
C LYS A 17 0.84 -28.09 -25.43
N LEU A 18 0.92 -29.18 -24.67
CA LEU A 18 -0.16 -30.16 -24.54
C LEU A 18 -1.44 -29.54 -23.98
N GLY A 19 -1.32 -28.60 -23.04
CA GLY A 19 -2.46 -27.88 -22.50
C GLY A 19 -3.27 -27.17 -23.58
N GLY A 20 -2.59 -26.50 -24.51
CA GLY A 20 -3.23 -25.87 -25.67
C GLY A 20 -3.86 -26.88 -26.62
N GLU A 21 -3.17 -27.98 -26.91
CA GLU A 21 -3.67 -29.06 -27.79
C GLU A 21 -4.92 -29.75 -27.24
N PHE A 22 -5.01 -29.90 -25.90
CA PHE A 22 -6.19 -30.44 -25.22
C PHE A 22 -7.28 -29.39 -24.96
N GLY A 23 -7.10 -28.16 -25.44
CA GLY A 23 -8.11 -27.11 -25.39
C GLY A 23 -8.30 -26.50 -24.00
N TYR A 24 -7.24 -26.44 -23.18
CA TYR A 24 -7.25 -25.67 -21.93
C TYR A 24 -6.95 -24.20 -22.20
N ASP A 25 -7.82 -23.34 -21.70
CA ASP A 25 -7.72 -21.88 -21.85
C ASP A 25 -6.82 -21.27 -20.77
N HIS A 26 -6.82 -21.82 -19.55
CA HIS A 26 -6.00 -21.33 -18.44
C HIS A 26 -5.44 -22.47 -17.58
N MET A 27 -4.21 -22.30 -17.09
CA MET A 27 -3.53 -23.30 -16.27
C MET A 27 -2.88 -22.70 -15.03
N PHE A 28 -3.04 -23.37 -13.88
CA PHE A 28 -2.68 -22.86 -12.55
C PHE A 28 -1.47 -23.60 -11.95
N THR A 29 -0.44 -22.85 -11.55
CA THR A 29 0.82 -23.37 -10.97
C THR A 29 0.81 -23.32 -9.43
N VAL A 30 1.92 -23.63 -8.74
CA VAL A 30 2.11 -23.33 -7.30
C VAL A 30 3.01 -22.13 -7.05
N ILE A 31 3.31 -21.35 -8.08
CA ILE A 31 4.06 -20.13 -7.89
C ILE A 31 3.17 -19.17 -7.08
N PRO A 32 3.57 -18.79 -5.85
CA PRO A 32 2.76 -17.89 -5.03
C PRO A 32 2.72 -16.52 -5.69
N GLY A 33 1.51 -15.99 -5.88
CA GLY A 33 1.35 -14.69 -6.52
C GLY A 33 -0.10 -14.32 -6.79
N LYS A 34 -0.32 -13.02 -7.00
CA LYS A 34 -1.61 -12.48 -7.44
C LYS A 34 -1.71 -12.56 -8.96
N VAL A 35 -2.89 -12.89 -9.46
CA VAL A 35 -3.19 -12.81 -10.90
C VAL A 35 -3.38 -11.34 -11.27
N LYS A 36 -2.58 -10.86 -12.23
CA LYS A 36 -2.72 -9.53 -12.86
C LYS A 36 -3.35 -9.72 -14.25
N ARG A 37 -3.85 -8.65 -14.86
CA ARG A 37 -4.40 -8.69 -16.24
C ARG A 37 -3.35 -9.11 -17.29
N SER A 38 -2.07 -8.88 -17.00
CA SER A 38 -0.94 -9.29 -17.84
C SER A 38 -0.38 -10.68 -17.51
N SER A 39 -0.97 -11.40 -16.54
CA SER A 39 -0.50 -12.73 -16.18
C SER A 39 -0.67 -13.70 -17.35
N PRO A 40 0.33 -14.55 -17.67
CA PRO A 40 0.20 -15.52 -18.74
C PRO A 40 -0.84 -16.58 -18.41
N ASP A 41 -1.72 -16.88 -19.36
CA ASP A 41 -2.84 -17.80 -19.16
C ASP A 41 -2.40 -19.23 -18.79
N LEU A 42 -1.26 -19.67 -19.29
CA LEU A 42 -0.73 -21.03 -19.10
C LEU A 42 0.04 -21.22 -17.79
N THR A 43 0.29 -20.14 -17.04
CA THR A 43 1.10 -20.16 -15.81
C THR A 43 0.54 -19.26 -14.72
N LEU A 44 -0.78 -19.23 -14.55
CA LEU A 44 -1.44 -18.42 -13.54
C LEU A 44 -0.92 -18.78 -12.12
N PRO A 45 -0.43 -17.81 -11.34
CA PRO A 45 0.06 -18.04 -9.99
C PRO A 45 -1.09 -18.27 -9.00
N ARG A 46 -0.83 -18.99 -7.91
CA ARG A 46 -1.77 -19.15 -6.79
C ARG A 46 -1.04 -19.34 -5.47
N TYR A 47 -1.68 -18.93 -4.39
CA TYR A 47 -1.22 -19.23 -3.04
C TYR A 47 -1.75 -20.60 -2.58
N ILE A 48 -0.88 -21.44 -2.02
CA ILE A 48 -1.29 -22.63 -1.24
C ILE A 48 -1.07 -22.33 0.23
N ILE A 49 -2.14 -22.35 1.01
CA ILE A 49 -2.05 -22.19 2.46
C ILE A 49 -1.80 -23.57 3.07
N LEU A 50 -0.56 -23.78 3.50
CA LEU A 50 -0.22 -24.89 4.39
C LEU A 50 -0.40 -24.39 5.83
N GLY A 51 -1.09 -25.15 6.69
CA GLY A 51 -1.51 -24.69 8.03
C GLY A 51 -0.40 -24.32 9.02
N ASN A 52 0.87 -24.47 8.63
CA ASN A 52 2.06 -24.09 9.38
C ASN A 52 2.86 -22.94 8.72
N HIS A 53 2.30 -22.28 7.70
CA HIS A 53 2.95 -21.23 6.93
C HIS A 53 2.07 -19.96 6.85
N ASP A 54 1.93 -19.28 7.99
CA ASP A 54 1.11 -18.07 8.14
C ASP A 54 1.52 -16.94 7.20
N SER A 55 2.82 -16.84 6.86
CA SER A 55 3.35 -15.85 5.91
C SER A 55 2.73 -15.96 4.52
N ILE A 56 2.35 -17.17 4.08
CA ILE A 56 1.67 -17.35 2.79
C ILE A 56 0.23 -16.84 2.87
N PHE A 57 -0.44 -17.01 4.01
CA PHE A 57 -1.78 -16.47 4.24
C PHE A 57 -1.76 -14.94 4.29
N GLU A 58 -0.78 -14.34 4.98
CA GLU A 58 -0.59 -12.89 4.99
C GLU A 58 -0.33 -12.35 3.57
N MET A 59 0.55 -13.00 2.79
CA MET A 59 0.82 -12.59 1.42
C MET A 59 -0.42 -12.72 0.52
N ALA A 60 -1.16 -13.82 0.67
CA ALA A 60 -2.41 -14.08 -0.06
C ALA A 60 -3.52 -13.09 0.28
N THR A 61 -3.56 -12.57 1.50
CA THR A 61 -4.58 -11.61 1.97
C THR A 61 -4.12 -10.16 1.86
N SER A 62 -2.84 -9.90 1.62
CA SER A 62 -2.33 -8.56 1.33
C SER A 62 -2.71 -8.12 -0.09
N PHE A 63 -3.23 -6.90 -0.22
CA PHE A 63 -3.50 -6.25 -1.51
C PHE A 63 -2.76 -4.92 -1.53
N ARG A 64 -1.43 -5.00 -1.68
CA ARG A 64 -0.55 -3.83 -1.83
C ARG A 64 -0.27 -3.64 -3.32
N GLU A 65 -0.49 -2.44 -3.82
CA GLU A 65 -0.12 -2.01 -5.18
C GLU A 65 1.41 -1.85 -5.21
N ASP A 66 2.08 -2.43 -6.23
CA ASP A 66 3.54 -2.46 -6.45
C ASP A 66 4.37 -1.58 -5.50
N GLN A 67 4.85 -2.20 -4.43
CA GLN A 67 5.97 -1.73 -3.63
C GLN A 67 6.85 -2.95 -3.42
N ASP A 68 8.17 -2.77 -3.59
CA ASP A 68 9.17 -3.81 -3.41
C ASP A 68 8.88 -4.68 -2.17
N PRO A 69 9.13 -5.99 -2.23
CA PRO A 69 8.85 -6.88 -1.12
C PRO A 69 9.66 -6.46 0.10
N ILE A 70 9.00 -5.81 1.06
CA ILE A 70 9.52 -5.68 2.41
C ILE A 70 9.67 -7.09 2.95
N LYS A 71 10.90 -7.49 3.22
CA LYS A 71 11.24 -8.81 3.75
C LYS A 71 10.54 -9.00 5.10
N PRO A 72 9.86 -10.13 5.33
CA PRO A 72 9.33 -10.48 6.65
C PRO A 72 10.51 -10.64 7.62
N GLY A 73 10.58 -9.79 8.65
CA GLY A 73 11.67 -9.80 9.65
C GLY A 73 12.11 -8.42 10.13
N GLU A 74 11.66 -7.34 9.48
CA GLU A 74 12.02 -5.98 9.85
C GLU A 74 10.98 -5.32 10.78
N ILE A 75 10.72 -5.97 11.93
CA ILE A 75 10.30 -5.23 13.13
C ILE A 75 11.61 -4.84 13.82
N GLY A 76 12.12 -3.64 13.54
CA GLY A 76 13.33 -3.13 14.18
C GLY A 76 14.45 -2.59 13.27
N VAL A 77 14.18 -2.25 12.02
CA VAL A 77 15.11 -1.38 11.28
C VAL A 77 14.97 0.01 11.89
N PRO A 78 16.07 0.69 12.26
CA PRO A 78 15.98 2.11 12.55
C PRO A 78 15.31 2.77 11.35
N ALA A 79 14.20 3.46 11.58
CA ALA A 79 13.50 4.18 10.54
C ALA A 79 14.55 4.97 9.75
N VAL A 80 14.74 4.63 8.47
CA VAL A 80 15.45 5.51 7.56
C VAL A 80 14.73 6.84 7.74
N VAL A 81 15.44 7.83 8.29
CA VAL A 81 14.84 9.13 8.59
C VAL A 81 14.38 9.69 7.26
N GLN A 82 13.10 9.51 6.98
CA GLN A 82 12.50 9.95 5.74
C GLN A 82 12.36 11.46 5.87
N THR A 83 13.25 12.19 5.22
CA THR A 83 13.12 13.64 5.13
C THR A 83 12.02 13.95 4.12
N THR A 84 11.04 14.73 4.54
CA THR A 84 10.01 15.28 3.65
C THR A 84 10.44 16.67 3.19
N PRO A 85 10.19 17.05 1.93
CA PRO A 85 10.50 18.41 1.44
C PRO A 85 9.67 19.50 2.14
N TYR A 86 8.56 19.09 2.76
CA TYR A 86 7.60 19.95 3.43
C TYR A 86 7.27 19.40 4.83
N PRO A 87 6.92 20.26 5.81
CA PRO A 87 6.46 19.81 7.12
C PRO A 87 5.19 18.95 7.01
N VAL A 88 5.16 17.84 7.75
CA VAL A 88 4.03 16.90 7.78
C VAL A 88 3.67 16.52 9.20
N THR A 89 2.41 16.16 9.41
CA THR A 89 1.91 15.61 10.68
C THR A 89 1.05 14.38 10.37
N PRO A 90 1.24 13.23 11.05
CA PRO A 90 2.38 12.91 11.90
C PRO A 90 3.71 13.01 11.14
N GLU A 91 4.78 13.33 11.85
CA GLU A 91 6.12 13.41 11.25
C GLU A 91 6.54 12.06 10.68
N ALA A 92 7.35 12.07 9.63
CA ALA A 92 7.81 10.86 8.96
C ALA A 92 8.60 9.96 9.92
N GLY A 93 8.25 8.67 9.96
CA GLY A 93 8.85 7.66 10.83
C GLY A 93 8.38 7.69 12.28
N THR A 94 7.55 8.66 12.69
CA THR A 94 7.08 8.74 14.08
C THR A 94 6.06 7.69 14.44
N ILE A 95 6.00 7.35 15.73
CA ILE A 95 4.98 6.47 16.30
C ILE A 95 3.91 7.38 16.92
N VAL A 96 2.67 7.27 16.44
CA VAL A 96 1.51 7.93 17.05
C VAL A 96 0.82 7.01 18.02
N HIS A 97 0.46 7.55 19.18
CA HIS A 97 -0.27 6.81 20.22
C HIS A 97 -1.79 6.91 20.07
N THR A 98 -2.28 7.81 19.21
CA THR A 98 -3.71 7.92 18.87
C THR A 98 -4.05 7.12 17.62
N ARG A 99 -5.21 6.46 17.64
CA ARG A 99 -5.76 5.76 16.47
C ARG A 99 -6.64 6.65 15.59
N LEU A 100 -6.80 7.93 15.94
CA LEU A 100 -7.54 8.93 15.18
C LEU A 100 -6.70 10.21 15.01
N PRO A 101 -5.46 10.11 14.47
CA PRO A 101 -4.63 11.28 14.28
C PRO A 101 -5.25 12.22 13.24
N ILE A 102 -4.84 13.49 13.29
CA ILE A 102 -4.97 14.39 12.15
C ILE A 102 -3.76 14.14 11.25
N ILE A 103 -4.01 13.92 9.97
CA ILE A 103 -2.97 13.82 8.95
C ILE A 103 -2.95 15.14 8.19
N SER A 104 -1.79 15.81 8.10
CA SER A 104 -1.66 17.08 7.41
C SER A 104 -0.27 17.28 6.78
N ALA A 105 -0.21 18.20 5.81
CA ALA A 105 1.03 18.71 5.26
C ALA A 105 0.92 20.21 4.97
N ASP A 106 2.01 20.92 5.28
CA ASP A 106 2.16 22.34 4.97
C ASP A 106 2.75 22.52 3.57
N LEU A 107 1.93 22.99 2.62
CA LEU A 107 2.33 23.22 1.23
C LEU A 107 2.66 24.69 0.95
N SER A 108 2.92 25.50 1.99
CA SER A 108 3.18 26.93 1.85
C SER A 108 4.37 27.28 0.95
N LYS A 109 5.36 26.39 0.90
CA LYS A 109 6.56 26.48 0.06
C LYS A 109 6.39 25.88 -1.34
N VAL A 110 5.21 25.36 -1.68
CA VAL A 110 4.92 24.87 -3.04
C VAL A 110 4.52 26.05 -3.91
N GLU A 111 5.25 26.27 -5.00
CA GLU A 111 4.94 27.31 -5.97
C GLU A 111 3.93 26.81 -7.02
N ASN A 112 3.11 27.73 -7.54
CA ASN A 112 2.16 27.48 -8.63
C ASN A 112 1.20 26.29 -8.41
N LEU A 113 0.89 25.94 -7.17
CA LEU A 113 -0.04 24.85 -6.85
C LEU A 113 -1.47 25.20 -7.32
N ASP A 114 -2.10 24.29 -8.06
CA ASP A 114 -3.54 24.33 -8.33
C ASP A 114 -4.32 23.61 -7.21
N PRO A 115 -5.05 24.34 -6.35
CA PRO A 115 -5.77 23.72 -5.23
C PRO A 115 -6.86 22.74 -5.67
N ALA A 116 -7.42 22.88 -6.88
CA ALA A 116 -8.47 21.99 -7.36
C ALA A 116 -7.96 20.59 -7.71
N SER A 117 -6.65 20.46 -7.91
CA SER A 117 -5.98 19.19 -8.25
C SER A 117 -5.48 18.41 -7.03
N LEU A 118 -5.58 18.99 -5.82
CA LEU A 118 -5.06 18.41 -4.60
C LEU A 118 -5.82 17.14 -4.22
N SER A 119 -5.09 16.05 -3.99
CA SER A 119 -5.64 14.84 -3.39
C SER A 119 -4.68 14.24 -2.38
N MET A 120 -5.24 13.66 -1.32
CA MET A 120 -4.52 12.92 -0.30
C MET A 120 -4.92 11.45 -0.39
N LYS A 121 -3.92 10.57 -0.43
CA LYS A 121 -4.10 9.11 -0.37
C LYS A 121 -3.44 8.55 0.87
N VAL A 122 -4.16 7.68 1.57
CA VAL A 122 -3.68 7.00 2.79
C VAL A 122 -3.82 5.50 2.61
N SER A 123 -2.77 4.74 2.91
CA SER A 123 -2.79 3.27 2.79
C SER A 123 -3.91 2.64 3.62
N GLY A 124 -4.67 1.71 3.05
CA GLY A 124 -5.85 1.11 3.70
C GLY A 124 -7.12 1.97 3.66
N PHE A 125 -7.04 3.19 3.12
CA PHE A 125 -8.18 4.07 2.90
C PHE A 125 -8.36 4.45 1.42
N GLY A 126 -7.27 4.49 0.65
CA GLY A 126 -7.28 5.05 -0.70
C GLY A 126 -7.28 6.57 -0.63
N GLU A 127 -8.00 7.21 -1.55
CA GLU A 127 -8.20 8.66 -1.53
C GLU A 127 -9.14 9.07 -0.40
N VAL A 128 -8.76 10.10 0.36
CA VAL A 128 -9.48 10.55 1.57
C VAL A 128 -10.05 11.96 1.38
N PRO A 129 -11.16 12.30 2.05
CA PRO A 129 -11.79 13.62 1.94
C PRO A 129 -11.00 14.66 2.75
N ALA A 130 -9.80 15.01 2.28
CA ALA A 130 -8.95 16.01 2.90
C ALA A 130 -9.42 17.42 2.53
N THR A 131 -9.30 18.35 3.48
CA THR A 131 -9.64 19.76 3.32
C THR A 131 -8.38 20.58 3.18
N TYR A 132 -8.34 21.45 2.17
CA TYR A 132 -7.27 22.43 1.99
C TYR A 132 -7.68 23.79 2.56
N ALA A 133 -6.90 24.31 3.50
CA ALA A 133 -7.05 25.67 4.02
C ALA A 133 -6.15 26.61 3.22
N ALA A 134 -6.75 27.58 2.52
CA ALA A 134 -6.02 28.50 1.64
C ALA A 134 -5.15 29.49 2.43
N GLU A 135 -5.57 29.85 3.64
CA GLU A 135 -4.91 30.81 4.53
C GLU A 135 -3.56 30.26 5.02
N SER A 136 -3.54 29.01 5.48
CA SER A 136 -2.33 28.35 5.99
C SER A 136 -1.63 27.50 4.92
N LYS A 137 -2.20 27.40 3.71
CA LYS A 137 -1.75 26.52 2.63
C LYS A 137 -1.53 25.07 3.09
N THR A 138 -2.39 24.60 3.99
CA THR A 138 -2.28 23.28 4.62
C THR A 138 -3.40 22.39 4.13
N ILE A 139 -3.06 21.18 3.66
CA ILE A 139 -4.03 20.12 3.43
C ILE A 139 -4.10 19.22 4.67
N SER A 140 -5.30 18.89 5.13
CA SER A 140 -5.51 18.11 6.34
C SER A 140 -6.70 17.18 6.26
N TRP A 141 -6.63 16.06 6.99
CA TRP A 141 -7.72 15.13 7.13
C TRP A 141 -7.75 14.54 8.55
N GLN A 142 -8.88 14.73 9.23
CA GLN A 142 -9.15 14.03 10.49
C GLN A 142 -9.51 12.59 10.18
N VAL A 143 -8.69 11.64 10.65
CA VAL A 143 -9.00 10.21 10.51
C VAL A 143 -10.36 9.94 11.15
N ASN A 144 -11.29 9.39 10.37
CA ASN A 144 -12.69 9.19 10.76
C ASN A 144 -13.02 7.77 11.24
N ARG A 145 -12.08 6.83 11.11
CA ARG A 145 -12.18 5.47 11.64
C ARG A 145 -10.84 5.03 12.19
N ARG A 146 -10.88 4.30 13.30
CA ARG A 146 -9.67 3.96 14.04
C ARG A 146 -8.67 3.19 13.18
N LEU A 147 -7.42 3.63 13.19
CA LEU A 147 -6.29 2.93 12.58
C LEU A 147 -6.09 1.54 13.22
N ARG A 148 -5.68 0.55 12.42
CA ARG A 148 -5.56 -0.87 12.79
C ARG A 148 -4.26 -1.51 12.31
N GLN A 149 -3.66 -0.97 11.25
CA GLN A 149 -2.38 -1.43 10.74
C GLN A 149 -1.25 -0.80 11.57
N PRO A 150 -0.10 -1.46 11.71
CA PRO A 150 1.04 -0.94 12.48
C PRO A 150 1.75 0.24 11.78
N SER A 151 1.52 0.43 10.49
CA SER A 151 2.13 1.50 9.69
C SER A 151 1.16 1.98 8.62
N TYR A 152 1.22 3.29 8.34
CA TYR A 152 0.44 3.95 7.31
C TYR A 152 1.35 4.78 6.42
N GLN A 153 1.14 4.68 5.11
CA GLN A 153 1.75 5.55 4.10
C GLN A 153 0.76 6.62 3.66
N VAL A 154 1.24 7.84 3.55
CA VAL A 154 0.49 9.01 3.06
C VAL A 154 1.17 9.53 1.81
N ALA A 155 0.37 9.86 0.79
CA ALA A 155 0.82 10.48 -0.44
C ALA A 155 -0.08 11.66 -0.79
N ILE A 156 0.52 12.81 -1.04
CA ILE A 156 -0.18 14.00 -1.53
C ILE A 156 0.20 14.22 -2.98
N HIS A 157 -0.83 14.39 -3.81
CA HIS A 157 -0.69 14.67 -5.23
C HIS A 157 -1.31 16.04 -5.51
N TRP A 158 -0.67 16.78 -6.40
CA TRP A 158 -1.18 18.04 -6.93
C TRP A 158 -0.64 18.22 -8.35
N LYS A 159 -1.14 19.24 -9.03
CA LYS A 159 -0.61 19.76 -10.28
C LYS A 159 -0.23 21.22 -10.09
N ASP A 160 0.67 21.69 -10.94
CA ASP A 160 0.90 23.11 -11.10
C ASP A 160 -0.24 23.78 -11.90
N THR A 161 -0.25 25.11 -11.96
CA THR A 161 -1.21 25.89 -12.75
C THR A 161 -1.12 25.64 -14.26
N ALA A 162 -0.04 25.00 -14.74
CA ALA A 162 0.11 24.55 -16.13
C ALA A 162 -0.39 23.11 -16.35
N GLY A 163 -0.94 22.45 -15.31
CA GLY A 163 -1.48 21.10 -15.34
C GLY A 163 -0.44 19.97 -15.25
N LYS A 164 0.83 20.27 -14.96
CA LYS A 164 1.90 19.28 -14.78
C LYS A 164 1.97 18.81 -13.34
N SER A 165 2.25 17.53 -13.15
CA SER A 165 2.52 16.96 -11.83
C SER A 165 3.95 17.31 -11.37
N PRO A 166 4.17 17.47 -10.05
CA PRO A 166 5.51 17.67 -9.51
C PRO A 166 6.39 16.47 -9.79
N GLU A 167 7.68 16.72 -10.02
CA GLU A 167 8.69 15.68 -10.29
C GLU A 167 8.83 14.71 -9.10
N ALA A 168 8.71 15.22 -7.87
CA ALA A 168 8.70 14.42 -6.65
C ALA A 168 7.37 14.64 -5.87
N PRO A 169 6.46 13.66 -5.84
CA PRO A 169 5.25 13.76 -5.02
C PRO A 169 5.61 13.68 -3.53
N LEU A 170 4.88 14.42 -2.69
CA LEU A 170 5.07 14.37 -1.23
C LEU A 170 4.54 13.05 -0.70
N ARG A 171 5.42 12.22 -0.15
CA ARG A 171 5.10 10.92 0.42
C ARG A 171 5.82 10.73 1.74
N TRP A 172 5.15 10.13 2.72
CA TRP A 172 5.76 9.75 3.99
C TRP A 172 5.00 8.62 4.66
N SER A 173 5.63 7.98 5.65
CA SER A 173 4.98 6.98 6.50
C SER A 173 5.09 7.33 7.97
N PHE A 174 4.11 6.87 8.76
CA PHE A 174 4.15 6.89 10.21
C PHE A 174 3.68 5.53 10.76
N HIS A 175 3.98 5.28 12.03
CA HIS A 175 3.63 4.07 12.75
C HIS A 175 2.55 4.35 13.78
N VAL A 176 1.75 3.34 14.11
CA VAL A 176 0.72 3.43 15.15
C VAL A 176 1.09 2.49 16.28
N ASP A 177 1.21 3.04 17.49
CA ASP A 177 1.33 2.23 18.70
C ASP A 177 0.01 1.48 18.91
N ARG A 178 0.08 0.15 18.86
CA ARG A 178 -1.09 -0.70 19.05
C ARG A 178 -1.41 -0.89 20.53
N GLU A 179 -0.39 -0.85 21.39
CA GLU A 179 -0.46 -1.19 22.81
C GLU A 179 -0.93 0.00 23.65
N SER A 180 -0.66 1.24 23.22
CA SER A 180 -1.05 2.47 23.93
C SER A 180 -2.54 2.59 24.25
N THR A 181 -3.42 1.87 23.54
CA THR A 181 -4.88 1.91 23.76
C THR A 181 -5.44 0.68 24.51
N TYR A 182 -4.60 -0.30 24.84
CA TYR A 182 -5.01 -1.48 25.64
C TYR A 182 -4.61 -1.37 27.10
N LEU A 183 -3.79 -0.38 27.45
CA LEU A 183 -3.57 0.03 28.83
C LEU A 183 -4.71 0.97 29.24
N PRO A 184 -5.34 0.76 30.41
CA PRO A 184 -6.31 1.73 30.93
C PRO A 184 -5.63 3.09 31.07
N ASP A 185 -6.36 4.17 30.82
CA ASP A 185 -5.89 5.52 31.10
C ASP A 185 -5.45 5.54 32.58
N ALA A 186 -4.18 5.87 32.83
CA ALA A 186 -3.70 6.04 34.20
C ALA A 186 -4.43 7.25 34.79
N GLU A 187 -5.32 6.97 35.74
CA GLU A 187 -6.06 7.96 36.53
C GLU A 187 -5.12 8.76 37.45
#